data_AF-I0KZI5-F1
#
_entry.id   AF-I0KZI5-F1
#
_cell.length_a   1.000
_cell.length_b   1.000
_cell.length_c   1.000
_cell.angle_alpha   90.00
_cell.angle_beta   90.00
_cell.angle_gamma   90.00
#
_symmetry.space_group_name_H-M   'P 1'
#
loop_
_entity.id
_entity.type
_entity.pdbx_description
1 polymer ?
#
loop_
_entity_poly.entity_id
_entity_poly.type
_entity_poly.pdbx_seq_one_letter_code
_entity_poly.pdbx_strand_id
1 'polypeptide(L)'
;MTGVGTVNAYTPRNRADKPSWYWTVNAHSHTAWLVAELAPLLGHRRRSAAIGLWSAGGHPADTFPAGRELTPAESIPWVAGIVEGEGCVSVSARGDVSLGVNSTDLDTIVRLHAATGIGRVYERPSRNEKWRPTATWNACRINELRETAPGTAAVAEVAPPCGH
;
A
#
# COMPACT_ATOMS: atom_id res chain seq x y z
N MET A 1 -13.96 -9.77 -5.93
CA MET A 1 -13.05 -10.70 -6.64
C MET A 1 -13.18 -10.39 -8.12
N THR A 2 -12.09 -10.13 -8.85
CA THR A 2 -12.15 -9.59 -10.23
C THR A 2 -12.62 -10.59 -11.27
N GLY A 3 -12.61 -11.89 -10.96
CA GLY A 3 -13.01 -12.96 -11.89
C GLY A 3 -12.04 -13.18 -13.06
N VAL A 4 -10.89 -12.50 -13.07
CA VAL A 4 -9.89 -12.57 -14.14
C VAL A 4 -8.50 -12.91 -13.62
N GLY A 5 -7.64 -13.43 -14.51
CA GLY A 5 -6.24 -13.75 -14.23
C GLY A 5 -6.01 -15.17 -13.73
N THR A 6 -4.74 -15.50 -13.49
CA THR A 6 -4.31 -16.81 -13.00
C THR A 6 -3.34 -16.65 -11.83
N VAL A 7 -3.45 -17.53 -10.84
CA VAL A 7 -2.47 -17.64 -9.75
C VAL A 7 -1.51 -18.76 -10.09
N ASN A 8 -0.22 -18.45 -10.10
CA ASN A 8 0.83 -19.38 -10.46
C ASN A 8 1.82 -19.50 -9.29
N ALA A 9 2.28 -20.71 -9.02
CA ALA A 9 3.39 -20.94 -8.10
C ALA A 9 4.72 -20.63 -8.80
N TYR A 10 5.60 -19.90 -8.12
CA TYR A 10 6.98 -19.73 -8.50
C TYR A 10 7.85 -20.64 -7.63
N THR A 11 8.51 -21.61 -8.27
CA THR A 11 9.51 -22.45 -7.62
C THR A 11 10.88 -21.83 -7.88
N PRO A 12 11.58 -21.34 -6.85
CA PRO A 12 12.88 -20.73 -7.05
C PRO A 12 13.91 -21.78 -7.50
N ARG A 13 14.90 -21.32 -8.28
CA ARG A 13 16.00 -22.19 -8.74
C ARG A 13 16.91 -22.63 -7.59
N ASN A 14 17.10 -21.76 -6.59
CA ASN A 14 17.85 -22.08 -5.39
C ASN A 14 16.91 -22.66 -4.34
N ARG A 15 17.25 -23.84 -3.80
CA ARG A 15 16.44 -24.54 -2.77
C ARG A 15 16.37 -23.80 -1.44
N ALA A 16 17.30 -22.88 -1.17
CA ALA A 16 17.28 -22.06 0.04
C ALA A 16 16.25 -20.91 -0.02
N ASP A 17 15.78 -20.56 -1.22
CA ASP A 17 14.80 -19.50 -1.38
C ASP A 17 13.40 -20.01 -1.04
N LYS A 18 12.57 -19.12 -0.49
CA LYS A 18 11.18 -19.45 -0.17
C LYS A 18 10.35 -19.55 -1.45
N PRO A 19 9.43 -20.53 -1.57
CA PRO A 19 8.45 -20.53 -2.65
C PRO A 19 7.60 -19.27 -2.58
N SER A 20 7.14 -18.80 -3.73
CA SER A 20 6.23 -17.65 -3.81
C SER A 20 5.12 -17.92 -4.82
N TRP A 21 4.09 -17.07 -4.79
CA TRP A 21 2.98 -17.12 -5.73
C TRP A 21 2.81 -15.76 -6.36
N TYR A 22 2.39 -15.75 -7.62
CA TYR A 22 2.08 -14.53 -8.33
C TYR A 22 0.75 -14.68 -9.06
N TRP A 23 -0.04 -13.60 -9.03
CA TRP A 23 -1.25 -13.47 -9.82
C TRP A 23 -0.96 -12.61 -11.04
N THR A 24 -1.37 -13.08 -12.22
CA THR A 24 -1.16 -12.39 -13.49
C THR A 24 -2.44 -12.28 -14.29
N VAL A 25 -2.56 -11.16 -15.02
CA VAL A 25 -3.61 -10.94 -16.02
C VAL A 25 -2.93 -10.69 -17.35
N ASN A 26 -3.08 -11.64 -18.27
CA ASN A 26 -2.38 -11.62 -19.57
C ASN A 26 -3.30 -11.33 -20.75
N ALA A 27 -4.62 -11.55 -20.60
CA ALA A 27 -5.57 -11.29 -21.67
C ALA A 27 -5.70 -9.77 -21.85
N HIS A 28 -5.43 -9.31 -23.07
CA HIS A 28 -5.36 -7.89 -23.43
C HIS A 28 -6.57 -7.07 -22.95
N SER A 29 -7.78 -7.58 -23.21
CA SER A 29 -9.04 -6.94 -22.78
C SER A 29 -9.17 -6.85 -21.26
N HIS A 30 -8.77 -7.90 -20.53
CA HIS A 30 -8.79 -7.90 -19.06
C HIS A 30 -7.73 -6.97 -18.48
N THR A 31 -6.54 -6.93 -19.08
CA THR A 31 -5.46 -6.05 -18.64
C THR A 31 -5.83 -4.59 -18.83
N ALA A 32 -6.36 -4.22 -20.01
CA ALA A 32 -6.82 -2.86 -20.27
C ALA A 32 -7.92 -2.43 -19.31
N TRP A 33 -8.96 -3.26 -19.13
CA TRP A 33 -10.03 -3.02 -18.16
C TRP A 33 -9.47 -2.82 -16.74
N LEU A 34 -8.68 -3.77 -16.24
CA LEU A 34 -8.13 -3.71 -14.88
C LEU A 34 -7.24 -2.48 -14.67
N VAL A 35 -6.41 -2.15 -15.66
CA VAL A 35 -5.54 -0.99 -15.62
C VAL A 35 -6.36 0.31 -15.57
N ALA A 36 -7.47 0.40 -16.30
CA ALA A 36 -8.38 1.55 -16.23
C ALA A 36 -9.05 1.68 -14.85
N GLU A 37 -9.51 0.56 -14.27
CA GLU A 37 -10.11 0.54 -12.92
C GLU A 37 -9.11 0.96 -11.84
N LEU A 38 -7.86 0.50 -11.94
CA LEU A 38 -6.81 0.82 -10.98
C LEU A 38 -6.21 2.21 -11.20
N ALA A 39 -6.30 2.77 -12.40
CA ALA A 39 -5.66 4.02 -12.79
C ALA A 39 -5.81 5.17 -11.78
N PRO A 40 -6.99 5.40 -11.16
CA PRO A 40 -7.15 6.50 -10.21
C PRO A 40 -6.44 6.27 -8.86
N LEU A 41 -6.09 5.02 -8.56
CA LEU A 41 -5.45 4.57 -7.32
C LEU A 41 -3.93 4.43 -7.45
N LEU A 42 -3.39 4.43 -8.67
CA LEU A 42 -1.95 4.27 -8.91
C LEU A 42 -1.19 5.55 -8.58
N GLY A 43 -0.07 5.42 -7.87
CA GLY A 43 0.93 6.47 -7.77
C GLY A 43 1.58 6.80 -9.12
N HIS A 44 2.14 7.99 -9.25
CA HIS A 44 2.69 8.57 -10.47
C HIS A 44 3.59 7.62 -11.25
N ARG A 45 4.49 6.89 -10.60
CA ARG A 45 5.43 5.98 -11.28
C ARG A 45 4.73 4.75 -11.89
N ARG A 46 3.84 4.11 -11.13
CA ARG A 46 3.04 2.98 -11.62
C ARG A 46 2.06 3.42 -12.71
N ARG A 47 1.55 4.65 -12.59
CA ARG A 47 0.68 5.27 -13.58
C ARG A 47 1.37 5.44 -14.93
N SER A 48 2.62 5.90 -14.97
CA SER A 48 3.38 5.99 -16.23
C SER A 48 3.55 4.63 -16.92
N ALA A 49 3.82 3.57 -16.16
CA ALA A 49 3.88 2.21 -16.72
C ALA A 49 2.52 1.73 -17.21
N ALA A 50 1.45 2.02 -16.46
CA ALA A 50 0.08 1.69 -16.82
C ALA A 50 -0.39 2.40 -18.11
N ILE A 51 0.01 3.65 -18.34
CA ILE A 51 -0.24 4.37 -19.61
C ILE A 51 0.43 3.65 -20.79
N GLY A 52 1.63 3.10 -20.58
CA GLY A 52 2.33 2.29 -21.59
C GLY A 52 1.53 1.03 -21.95
N LEU A 53 1.05 0.31 -20.95
CA LEU A 53 0.20 -0.87 -21.15
C LEU A 53 -1.14 -0.52 -21.81
N TRP A 54 -1.75 0.60 -21.41
CA TRP A 54 -2.98 1.13 -21.99
C TRP A 54 -2.81 1.49 -23.48
N SER A 55 -1.69 2.12 -23.82
CA SER A 55 -1.38 2.49 -25.21
C SER A 55 -1.10 1.26 -26.07
N ALA A 56 -0.35 0.28 -25.55
CA ALA A 56 -0.19 -1.02 -26.20
C ALA A 56 -1.54 -1.73 -26.40
N GLY A 57 -2.50 -1.42 -25.53
CA GLY A 57 -3.94 -1.66 -25.61
C GLY A 57 -4.61 -1.33 -26.94
N GLY A 58 -4.06 -0.39 -27.70
CA GLY A 58 -4.75 0.29 -28.80
C GLY A 58 -5.60 1.48 -28.34
N HIS A 59 -5.51 1.87 -27.06
CA HIS A 59 -6.21 3.04 -26.53
C HIS A 59 -5.30 4.27 -26.55
N PRO A 60 -5.80 5.46 -26.92
CA PRO A 60 -5.00 6.69 -26.88
C PRO A 60 -4.55 7.04 -25.45
N ALA A 61 -3.29 7.46 -25.27
CA ALA A 61 -2.71 7.72 -23.95
C ALA A 61 -3.44 8.83 -23.17
N ASP A 62 -3.98 9.82 -23.86
CA ASP A 62 -4.76 10.94 -23.32
C ASP A 62 -6.15 10.52 -22.81
N THR A 63 -6.63 9.33 -23.19
CA THR A 63 -7.87 8.75 -22.67
C THR A 63 -7.66 7.96 -21.37
N PHE A 64 -6.42 7.85 -20.88
CA PHE A 64 -6.12 7.10 -19.67
C PHE A 64 -6.76 7.76 -18.42
N PRO A 65 -7.57 7.04 -17.62
CA PRO A 65 -8.39 7.66 -16.57
C PRO A 65 -7.55 8.43 -15.56
N ALA A 66 -7.88 9.71 -15.32
CA ALA A 66 -7.15 10.62 -14.42
C ALA A 66 -6.93 10.04 -13.01
N GLY A 67 -5.86 10.49 -12.35
CA GLY A 67 -5.71 10.28 -10.91
C GLY A 67 -6.82 11.03 -10.18
N ARG A 68 -7.32 10.48 -9.07
CA ARG A 68 -8.29 11.20 -8.21
C ARG A 68 -8.01 10.93 -6.75
N GLU A 69 -8.56 11.78 -5.90
CA GLU A 69 -8.58 11.57 -4.46
C GLU A 69 -9.47 10.38 -4.07
N LEU A 70 -9.08 9.68 -2.99
CA LEU A 70 -9.94 8.63 -2.43
C LEU A 70 -11.16 9.27 -1.78
N THR A 71 -12.33 8.70 -2.04
CA THR A 71 -13.48 9.03 -1.19
C THR A 71 -13.27 8.41 0.20
N PRO A 72 -13.91 8.93 1.26
CA PRO A 72 -13.82 8.33 2.59
C PRO A 72 -14.14 6.83 2.62
N ALA A 73 -15.09 6.37 1.79
CA ALA A 73 -15.47 4.96 1.69
C ALA A 73 -14.38 4.07 1.07
N GLU A 74 -13.49 4.64 0.26
CA GLU A 74 -12.40 3.93 -0.42
C GLU A 74 -11.08 4.00 0.34
N SER A 75 -10.92 5.01 1.20
CA SER A 75 -9.71 5.22 1.99
C SER A 75 -9.35 3.99 2.83
N ILE A 76 -10.29 3.42 3.59
CA ILE A 76 -9.99 2.28 4.48
C ILE A 76 -9.58 1.02 3.70
N PRO A 77 -10.34 0.54 2.69
CA PRO A 77 -9.91 -0.60 1.88
C PRO A 77 -8.56 -0.39 1.19
N TRP A 78 -8.30 0.82 0.68
CA TRP A 78 -7.02 1.14 0.06
C TRP A 78 -5.87 1.14 1.07
N VAL A 79 -6.05 1.74 2.26
CA VAL A 79 -5.07 1.71 3.36
C VAL A 79 -4.78 0.28 3.78
N ALA A 80 -5.82 -0.54 3.97
CA ALA A 80 -5.67 -1.94 4.34
C ALA A 80 -4.85 -2.72 3.29
N GLY A 81 -5.12 -2.50 1.99
CA GLY A 81 -4.35 -3.14 0.92
C GLY A 81 -2.88 -2.73 0.89
N ILE A 82 -2.58 -1.46 1.16
CA ILE A 82 -1.19 -0.96 1.26
C ILE A 82 -0.48 -1.55 2.48
N VAL A 83 -1.14 -1.57 3.64
CA VAL A 83 -0.59 -2.12 4.88
C VAL A 83 -0.35 -3.63 4.78
N GLU A 84 -1.29 -4.38 4.18
CA GLU A 84 -1.12 -5.82 3.97
C GLU A 84 0.06 -6.13 3.02
N GLY A 85 0.22 -5.31 1.96
CA GLY A 85 1.23 -5.55 0.94
C GLY A 85 2.66 -5.09 1.31
N GLU A 86 2.78 -3.94 1.96
CA GLU A 86 4.07 -3.26 2.19
C GLU A 86 4.29 -2.85 3.66
N GLY A 87 3.31 -3.13 4.51
CA GLY A 87 3.33 -2.74 5.91
C GLY A 87 4.20 -3.65 6.78
N CYS A 88 4.59 -3.11 7.92
CA CYS A 88 5.34 -3.79 8.95
C CYS A 88 4.81 -3.37 10.32
N VAL A 89 4.41 -4.36 11.11
CA VAL A 89 4.08 -4.20 12.53
C VAL A 89 5.30 -4.58 13.34
N SER A 90 5.71 -3.71 14.26
CA SER A 90 6.84 -3.98 15.14
C SER A 90 6.54 -3.57 16.58
N VAL A 91 7.12 -4.31 17.52
CA VAL A 91 7.07 -4.03 18.95
C VAL A 91 8.48 -3.72 19.42
N SER A 92 8.68 -2.56 20.04
CA SER A 92 9.97 -2.15 20.58
C SER A 92 10.34 -2.99 21.81
N ALA A 93 11.62 -3.00 22.21
CA ALA A 93 12.04 -3.63 23.47
C ALA A 93 11.38 -3.02 24.71
N ARG A 94 10.82 -1.80 24.61
CA ARG A 94 10.07 -1.13 25.66
C ARG A 94 8.55 -1.41 25.60
N GLY A 95 8.10 -2.23 24.65
CA GLY A 95 6.70 -2.60 24.48
C GLY A 95 5.90 -1.65 23.57
N ASP A 96 6.53 -0.66 22.93
CA ASP A 96 5.83 0.25 22.02
C ASP A 96 5.45 -0.47 20.73
N VAL A 97 4.16 -0.43 20.36
CA VAL A 97 3.67 -0.97 19.09
C VAL A 97 3.72 0.12 18.02
N SER A 98 4.27 -0.20 16.85
CA SER A 98 4.24 0.67 15.68
C SER A 98 3.80 -0.07 14.43
N LEU A 99 3.09 0.65 13.56
CA LEU A 99 2.75 0.23 12.21
C LEU A 99 3.43 1.20 11.24
N GLY A 100 4.20 0.66 10.30
CA GLY A 100 4.86 1.47 9.28
C GLY A 100 4.77 0.88 7.90
N VAL A 101 4.85 1.74 6.89
CA VAL A 101 4.94 1.37 5.47
C VAL A 101 6.15 2.07 4.89
N ASN A 102 6.96 1.35 4.12
CA ASN A 102 8.10 1.91 3.41
C ASN A 102 7.88 1.76 1.90
N SER A 103 8.18 2.80 1.12
CA SER A 103 8.05 2.74 -0.32
C SER A 103 9.06 3.67 -1.00
N THR A 104 9.43 3.36 -2.25
CA THR A 104 10.18 4.29 -3.10
C THR A 104 9.28 5.35 -3.76
N ASP A 105 7.97 5.26 -3.55
CA ASP A 105 6.96 6.14 -4.13
C ASP A 105 6.41 7.06 -3.03
N LEU A 106 6.97 8.28 -2.94
CA LEU A 106 6.62 9.27 -1.93
C LEU A 106 5.14 9.66 -1.95
N ASP A 107 4.55 9.78 -3.14
CA ASP A 107 3.14 10.11 -3.33
C ASP A 107 2.20 9.08 -2.69
N THR A 108 2.56 7.80 -2.76
CA THR A 108 1.81 6.72 -2.10
C THR A 108 1.86 6.88 -0.58
N ILE A 109 3.03 7.21 -0.03
CA ILE A 109 3.24 7.43 1.41
C ILE A 109 2.51 8.69 1.91
N VAL A 110 2.54 9.78 1.14
CA VAL A 110 1.80 11.01 1.44
C VAL A 110 0.29 10.77 1.39
N ARG A 111 -0.19 10.03 0.38
CA ARG A 111 -1.61 9.65 0.27
C ARG A 111 -2.05 8.74 1.41
N LEU A 112 -1.19 7.82 1.87
CA LEU A 112 -1.42 6.99 3.06
C LEU A 112 -1.55 7.83 4.33
N HIS A 113 -0.68 8.80 4.53
CA HIS A 113 -0.78 9.73 5.65
C HIS A 113 -2.07 10.56 5.57
N ALA A 114 -2.43 11.09 4.41
CA ALA A 114 -3.67 11.84 4.22
C ALA A 114 -4.92 10.98 4.46
N ALA A 115 -4.93 9.74 3.98
CA ALA A 115 -6.07 8.81 4.13
C ALA A 115 -6.26 8.33 5.57
N THR A 116 -5.17 8.20 6.34
CA THR A 116 -5.20 7.75 7.74
C THR A 116 -5.40 8.91 8.72
N GLY A 117 -4.96 10.12 8.37
CA GLY A 117 -4.99 11.29 9.24
C GLY A 117 -4.02 11.23 10.43
N ILE A 118 -3.15 10.22 10.49
CA ILE A 118 -2.24 9.97 11.62
C ILE A 118 -0.84 9.57 11.18
N GLY A 119 0.06 9.45 12.15
CA GLY A 119 1.44 9.03 11.95
C GLY A 119 2.31 10.15 11.41
N ARG A 120 3.47 9.77 10.89
CA ARG A 120 4.47 10.71 10.36
C ARG A 120 5.03 10.21 9.05
N VAL A 121 5.22 11.14 8.12
CA VAL A 121 5.94 10.91 6.87
C VAL A 121 7.35 11.47 7.00
N TYR A 122 8.34 10.70 6.56
CA TYR A 122 9.69 11.19 6.37
C TYR A 122 10.39 10.41 5.26
N GLU A 123 11.32 11.06 4.58
CA GLU A 123 12.21 10.41 3.64
C GLU A 123 13.50 10.00 4.33
N ARG A 124 13.95 8.78 4.05
CA ARG A 124 15.26 8.30 4.43
C ARG A 124 16.19 8.37 3.23
N PRO A 125 17.33 9.08 3.34
CA PRO A 125 18.34 9.02 2.30
C PRO A 125 18.80 7.57 2.17
N SER A 126 19.10 7.17 0.95
CA SER A 126 19.73 5.88 0.74
C SER A 126 21.13 5.88 1.38
N ARG A 127 21.53 4.77 1.99
CA ARG A 127 22.90 4.54 2.46
C ARG A 127 23.90 4.40 1.30
N ASN A 128 23.41 4.20 0.08
CA ASN A 128 24.20 4.05 -1.14
C ASN A 128 23.63 4.97 -2.22
N GLU A 129 24.47 5.84 -2.79
CA GLU A 129 24.09 6.86 -3.78
C GLU A 129 23.40 6.28 -5.03
N LYS A 130 23.63 5.00 -5.35
CA LYS A 130 23.00 4.34 -6.50
C LYS A 130 21.53 3.96 -6.27
N TRP A 131 21.05 4.02 -5.03
CA TRP A 131 19.71 3.57 -4.68
C TRP A 131 18.82 4.78 -4.42
N ARG A 132 17.54 4.63 -4.74
CA ARG A 132 16.55 5.68 -4.54
C ARG A 132 16.29 5.90 -3.04
N PRO A 133 16.02 7.15 -2.62
CA PRO A 133 15.47 7.40 -1.29
C PRO A 133 14.22 6.57 -1.05
N THR A 134 13.99 6.24 0.22
CA THR A 134 12.78 5.52 0.65
C THR A 134 11.95 6.47 1.50
N ALA A 135 10.69 6.65 1.13
CA ALA A 135 9.71 7.33 1.95
C ALA A 135 9.11 6.33 2.96
N THR A 136 8.91 6.80 4.19
CA THR A 136 8.33 6.00 5.27
C THR A 136 7.14 6.75 5.85
N TRP A 137 6.03 6.03 6.01
CA TRP A 137 4.96 6.43 6.93
C TRP A 137 5.04 5.55 8.18
N ASN A 138 4.86 6.13 9.36
CA ASN A 138 4.84 5.37 10.62
C ASN A 138 3.83 5.96 11.62
N ALA A 139 2.93 5.12 12.11
CA ALA A 139 2.05 5.38 13.24
C ALA A 139 2.64 4.72 14.50
N CYS A 140 3.24 5.53 15.37
CA CYS A 140 4.03 5.06 16.52
C CYS A 140 3.29 5.11 17.87
N ARG A 141 2.01 5.44 17.94
CA ARG A 141 1.34 5.64 19.23
C ARG A 141 -0.01 4.95 19.28
N ILE A 142 -0.17 4.10 20.31
CA ILE A 142 -1.39 3.36 20.60
C ILE A 142 -2.61 4.29 20.77
N ASN A 143 -2.39 5.55 21.17
CA ASN A 143 -3.44 6.56 21.31
C ASN A 143 -3.90 7.10 19.94
N GLU A 144 -3.01 7.24 18.96
CA GLU A 144 -3.38 7.68 17.59
C GLU A 144 -4.16 6.59 16.83
N LEU A 145 -3.86 5.30 17.08
CA LEU A 145 -4.60 4.17 16.50
C LEU A 145 -6.01 4.00 17.07
N ARG A 146 -6.28 4.51 18.28
CA ARG A 146 -7.61 4.45 18.92
C ARG A 146 -8.57 5.52 18.40
N GLU A 147 -8.05 6.66 17.94
CA GLU A 147 -8.85 7.82 17.51
C GLU A 147 -9.36 7.73 16.05
N THR A 148 -8.85 6.80 15.25
CA THR A 148 -9.08 6.72 13.79
C THR A 148 -10.10 5.69 13.32
N ALA A 149 -10.81 5.02 14.24
CA ALA A 149 -11.91 4.14 13.89
C ALA A 149 -13.25 4.91 13.93
N PRO A 150 -13.76 5.47 12.81
CA PRO A 150 -15.12 5.97 12.77
C PRO A 150 -16.07 4.76 12.90
N GLY A 151 -16.62 4.53 14.09
CA GLY A 151 -17.77 3.64 14.28
C GLY A 151 -17.60 2.42 15.19
N THR A 152 -16.47 2.21 15.88
CA THR A 152 -16.46 1.22 16.97
C THR A 152 -16.95 1.88 18.25
N ALA A 153 -18.24 1.67 18.53
CA ALA A 153 -18.79 1.80 19.88
C ALA A 153 -17.85 1.12 20.88
N ALA A 154 -17.63 1.80 22.00
CA ALA A 154 -16.87 1.39 23.17
C ALA A 154 -16.70 -0.13 23.32
N VAL A 155 -15.50 -0.63 23.03
CA VAL A 155 -15.05 -1.85 23.69
C VAL A 155 -14.55 -1.38 25.06
N ALA A 156 -15.30 -1.78 26.08
CA ALA A 156 -15.13 -1.42 27.47
C ALA A 156 -13.67 -1.53 27.96
N GLU A 157 -13.33 -0.59 28.83
CA GLU A 157 -12.21 -0.68 29.77
C GLU A 157 -12.06 -2.09 30.34
N VAL A 158 -10.83 -2.60 30.27
CA VAL A 158 -10.28 -3.43 31.34
C VAL A 158 -9.02 -2.71 31.84
N ALA A 159 -9.05 -2.41 33.14
CA ALA A 159 -8.13 -1.57 33.91
C ALA A 159 -6.80 -2.31 34.28
N PRO A 160 -5.94 -1.79 35.20
CA PRO A 160 -4.61 -1.25 34.89
C PRO A 160 -3.46 -2.04 35.61
N PRO A 161 -2.36 -1.39 36.05
CA PRO A 161 -1.05 -1.28 35.40
C PRO A 161 -0.03 -2.34 35.88
N CYS A 162 0.95 -2.69 35.05
CA CYS A 162 2.15 -3.38 35.54
C CYS A 162 3.05 -2.36 36.24
N GLY A 163 3.16 -2.46 37.56
CA GLY A 163 4.05 -1.68 38.40
C GLY A 163 5.48 -2.23 38.47
N HIS A 164 6.38 -1.28 38.78
CA HIS A 164 7.79 -1.33 39.21
C HIS A 164 8.86 -1.81 38.22
#